data_AF-A0A3A9KHQ3-F1
#
_entry.id   AF-A0A3A9KHQ3-F1
#
_cell.length_a   1.000
_cell.length_b   1.000
_cell.length_c   1.000
_cell.angle_alpha   90.00
_cell.angle_beta   90.00
_cell.angle_gamma   90.00
#
_symmetry.space_group_name_H-M   'P 1'
#
loop_
_entity.id
_entity.type
_entity.pdbx_description
1 polymer ?
#
loop_
_entity_poly.entity_id
_entity_poly.type
_entity_poly.pdbx_seq_one_letter_code
_entity_poly.pdbx_strand_id
1 'polypeptide(L)' 'MLNFRVRDIINDALVTCSAKNRFNPVTNYLNGLKWDGVKRLDSLFIDYLGAADTEYTRAVTRKSFTAAVARAMSP' A
#
# COMPACT_ATOMS: atom_id res chain seq x y z
N MET A 1 24.74 33.38 -20.00
CA MET A 1 24.87 32.29 -19.02
C MET A 1 23.55 32.15 -18.24
N LEU A 2 22.45 31.74 -18.89
CA LEU A 2 21.08 31.84 -18.33
C LEU A 2 20.12 30.74 -18.82
N ASN A 3 20.61 29.55 -19.21
CA ASN A 3 19.77 28.52 -19.86
C ASN A 3 19.72 27.14 -19.18
N PHE A 4 20.22 27.03 -17.94
CA PHE A 4 20.23 25.76 -17.18
C PHE A 4 19.16 25.71 -16.07
N ARG A 5 18.91 26.80 -15.33
CA ARG A 5 17.98 26.76 -14.17
C ARG A 5 16.53 26.39 -14.50
N VAL A 6 16.02 26.75 -15.68
CA VAL A 6 14.59 26.55 -15.99
C VAL A 6 14.23 25.06 -16.09
N ARG A 7 15.14 24.22 -16.62
CA ARG A 7 14.92 22.77 -16.73
C ARG A 7 14.92 22.09 -15.36
N ASP A 8 15.81 22.51 -14.48
CA ASP A 8 15.90 21.96 -13.12
C ASP A 8 14.66 22.34 -12.30
N ILE A 9 14.20 23.60 -12.39
CA ILE A 9 12.99 24.06 -11.70
C ILE A 9 11.74 23.31 -12.19
N ILE A 10 11.63 23.07 -13.50
CA ILE A 10 10.50 22.30 -14.07
C ILE A 10 10.55 20.84 -13.60
N ASN A 11 11.73 20.20 -13.61
CA ASN A 11 11.88 18.83 -13.12
C ASN A 11 11.58 18.71 -11.63
N ASP A 12 12.05 19.66 -10.82
CA ASP A 12 11.84 19.65 -9.38
C ASP A 12 10.37 19.89 -9.01
N ALA A 13 9.70 20.78 -9.74
CA ALA A 13 8.26 20.97 -9.65
C ALA A 13 7.48 19.72 -10.09
N LEU A 14 7.92 19.02 -11.14
CA LEU A 14 7.29 17.81 -11.65
C LEU A 14 7.46 16.63 -10.69
N VAL A 15 8.65 16.46 -10.10
CA VAL A 15 8.92 15.45 -9.06
C VAL A 15 8.11 15.76 -7.80
N THR A 16 8.04 17.02 -7.38
CA THR A 16 7.26 17.44 -6.21
C THR A 16 5.76 17.24 -6.44
N CYS A 17 5.25 17.58 -7.62
CA CYS A 17 3.86 17.34 -7.99
C CYS A 17 3.57 15.84 -8.13
N SER A 18 4.46 15.06 -8.73
CA SER A 18 4.31 13.59 -8.83
C SER A 18 4.39 12.89 -7.48
N ALA A 19 5.15 13.42 -6.52
CA ALA A 19 5.20 12.93 -5.16
C ALA A 19 3.91 13.29 -4.39
N LYS A 20 3.41 14.52 -4.55
CA LYS A 20 2.15 15.00 -3.94
C LYS A 20 0.91 14.33 -4.52
N ASN A 21 0.94 14.01 -5.82
CA ASN A 21 -0.13 13.36 -6.56
C ASN A 21 0.17 11.88 -6.82
N ARG A 22 0.90 11.22 -5.90
CA ARG A 22 1.09 9.78 -5.90
C ARG A 22 -0.28 9.14 -5.66
N PHE A 23 -1.04 8.99 -6.74
CA PHE A 23 -2.26 8.22 -6.78
C PHE A 23 -1.87 6.82 -6.33
N ASN A 24 -2.30 6.45 -5.12
CA ASN A 24 -2.14 5.10 -4.64
C ASN A 24 -3.40 4.35 -5.07
N PRO A 25 -3.41 3.66 -6.24
CA PRO A 25 -4.57 2.89 -6.67
C PRO A 25 -5.00 1.88 -5.60
N VAL A 26 -4.07 1.43 -4.74
CA VAL A 26 -4.34 0.58 -3.59
C VAL A 26 -5.21 1.30 -2.56
N THR A 27 -4.89 2.54 -2.17
CA THR A 27 -5.70 3.29 -1.20
C THR A 27 -7.10 3.62 -1.73
N ASN A 28 -7.21 3.95 -3.02
CA ASN A 28 -8.50 4.24 -3.64
C ASN A 28 -9.37 2.97 -3.74
N TYR A 29 -8.77 1.82 -4.08
CA TYR A 29 -9.41 0.51 -4.04
C TYR A 29 -9.87 0.17 -2.62
N LEU A 30 -8.99 0.30 -1.63
CA LEU A 30 -9.27 0.04 -0.20
C LEU A 30 -10.40 0.92 0.34
N ASN A 31 -10.43 2.21 -0.01
CA ASN A 31 -11.49 3.13 0.42
C ASN A 31 -12.85 2.84 -0.24
N GLY A 32 -12.87 2.21 -1.42
CA GLY A 32 -14.10 1.83 -2.13
C GLY A 32 -14.70 0.50 -1.68
N LEU A 33 -13.96 -0.32 -0.93
CA LEU A 33 -14.42 -1.63 -0.47
C LEU A 33 -15.28 -1.54 0.78
N LYS A 34 -16.37 -2.30 0.79
CA LYS A 34 -17.15 -2.58 2.01
C LYS A 34 -16.72 -3.93 2.55
N TRP A 35 -16.39 -3.96 3.85
CA TRP A 35 -16.10 -5.21 4.53
C TRP A 35 -17.38 -6.01 4.73
N ASP A 36 -17.32 -7.29 4.41
CA ASP A 36 -18.44 -8.24 4.45
C ASP A 36 -18.42 -9.14 5.69
N GLY A 37 -17.59 -8.83 6.69
CA GLY A 37 -17.55 -9.52 7.98
C GLY A 37 -16.78 -10.85 7.99
N VAL A 38 -16.35 -11.36 6.84
CA VAL A 38 -15.65 -12.65 6.75
C VAL A 38 -14.16 -12.46 7.00
N LYS A 39 -13.60 -13.22 7.96
CA LYS A 39 -12.18 -13.17 8.35
C LYS A 39 -11.26 -13.93 7.38
N ARG A 40 -11.28 -13.56 6.09
CA ARG A 40 -10.49 -14.22 5.03
C ARG A 40 -8.98 -14.04 5.18
N LEU A 41 -8.55 -12.99 5.86
CA LEU A 41 -7.13 -12.72 6.10
C LEU A 41 -6.46 -13.80 6.95
N ASP A 42 -7.20 -14.50 7.80
CA ASP A 42 -6.61 -15.47 8.71
C ASP A 42 -6.17 -16.75 7.98
N SER A 43 -6.90 -17.15 6.94
CA SER A 43 -6.62 -18.36 6.16
C SER A 43 -5.77 -18.08 4.92
N LEU A 44 -5.54 -16.82 4.54
CA LEU A 44 -4.93 -16.49 3.25
C LEU A 44 -3.52 -17.08 3.06
N PHE A 45 -2.69 -17.12 4.10
CA PHE A 45 -1.36 -17.77 4.03
C PHE A 45 -1.45 -19.30 4.07
N ILE A 46 -2.50 -19.85 4.67
CA ILE A 46 -2.73 -21.29 4.70
C ILE A 46 -3.20 -21.75 3.32
N ASP A 47 -4.19 -21.05 2.76
CA ASP A 47 -4.85 -21.38 1.49
C ASP A 47 -3.94 -21.14 0.27
N TYR A 48 -3.14 -20.06 0.26
CA TYR A 48 -2.32 -19.69 -0.90
C TYR A 48 -0.84 -20.02 -0.78
N LEU A 49 -0.26 -20.04 0.44
CA LEU A 49 1.17 -20.32 0.65
C LEU A 49 1.44 -21.72 1.23
N GLY A 50 0.39 -22.48 1.55
CA GLY A 50 0.53 -23.81 2.16
C GLY A 50 1.12 -23.77 3.57
N ALA A 51 1.00 -22.63 4.27
CA ALA A 51 1.49 -22.51 5.64
C ALA A 51 0.65 -23.38 6.60
N ALA A 52 1.27 -23.93 7.65
CA ALA A 52 0.56 -24.73 8.64
C ALA A 52 -0.53 -23.88 9.34
N ASP A 53 -1.72 -24.46 9.49
CA ASP A 53 -2.84 -23.82 10.21
C ASP A 53 -2.55 -23.80 11.72
N THR A 54 -1.89 -22.75 12.16
CA THR A 54 -1.60 -22.48 13.56
C THR A 54 -2.10 -21.09 13.93
N GLU A 55 -2.44 -20.88 15.21
CA GLU A 55 -2.83 -19.55 15.70
C GLU A 55 -1.75 -18.49 15.41
N TYR A 56 -0.49 -18.90 15.43
CA TYR A 56 0.64 -18.05 15.07
C TYR A 56 0.58 -17.62 13.59
N THR A 57 0.41 -18.57 12.67
CA THR A 57 0.28 -18.28 11.23
C THR A 57 -0.87 -17.31 10.96
N ARG A 58 -2.04 -17.54 11.58
CA ARG A 58 -3.21 -16.66 11.45
C ARG A 58 -2.92 -15.24 11.98
N ALA A 59 -2.28 -15.15 13.15
CA ALA A 59 -1.93 -13.87 13.76
C ALA A 59 -0.91 -13.08 12.93
N VAL A 60 0.12 -13.76 12.41
CA VAL A 60 1.13 -13.15 11.53
C VAL A 60 0.51 -12.66 10.23
N THR A 61 -0.35 -13.46 9.61
CA THR A 61 -1.04 -13.09 8.37
C THR A 61 -1.84 -11.80 8.57
N ARG A 62 -2.66 -11.75 9.62
CA ARG A 62 -3.45 -10.56 9.96
C ARG A 62 -2.57 -9.34 10.20
N LYS A 63 -1.49 -9.49 10.99
CA LYS A 63 -0.59 -8.39 11.32
C LYS A 63 0.14 -7.85 10.09
N SER A 64 0.59 -8.73 9.19
CA SER A 64 1.27 -8.35 7.94
C SER A 64 0.38 -7.54 7.01
N PHE A 65 -0.86 -7.99 6.79
CA PHE A 65 -1.81 -7.25 5.94
C PHE A 65 -2.24 -5.92 6.55
N THR A 66 -2.51 -5.89 7.86
CA THR A 66 -2.82 -4.63 8.56
C THR A 66 -1.64 -3.64 8.46
N ALA A 67 -0.40 -4.10 8.63
CA ALA A 67 0.78 -3.26 8.48
C ALA A 67 0.98 -2.76 7.04
N ALA A 68 0.72 -3.61 6.04
CA ALA A 68 0.79 -3.24 4.63
C ALA A 68 -0.25 -2.15 4.28
N VAL A 69 -1.48 -2.31 4.77
CA VAL A 69 -2.54 -1.29 4.61
C VAL A 69 -2.17 0.00 5.34
N ALA A 70 -1.69 -0.09 6.59
CA ALA A 70 -1.27 1.08 7.35
C ALA A 70 -0.17 1.86 6.63
N ARG A 71 0.83 1.17 6.05
CA ARG A 71 1.89 1.79 5.24
C ARG A 71 1.35 2.39 3.93
N ALA A 72 0.36 1.75 3.30
CA ALA A 72 -0.26 2.28 2.08
C ALA A 72 -1.12 3.53 2.36
N MET A 73 -1.73 3.63 3.54
CA MET A 73 -2.56 4.77 3.97
C MET A 73 -1.74 5.91 4.60
N SER A 74 -0.67 5.58 5.33
CA SER A 74 0.24 6.53 5.97
C SER A 74 1.69 6.16 5.57
N PRO A 75 2.18 6.70 4.44
CA PRO A 75 3.53 6.41 3.94
C PRO A 75 4.64 6.95 4.85
#